data_AF-A0A679F9Y5-F1
#
_entry.id   AF-A0A679F9Y5-F1
#
_cell.length_a   1.000
_cell.length_b   1.000
_cell.length_c   1.000
_cell.angle_alpha   90.00
_cell.angle_beta   90.00
_cell.angle_gamma   90.00
#
_symmetry.space_group_name_H-M   'P 1'
#
loop_
_entity.id
_entity.type
_entity.pdbx_description
1 polymer ?
#
loop_
_entity_poly.entity_id
_entity_poly.type
_entity_poly.pdbx_seq_one_letter_code
_entity_poly.pdbx_strand_id
1 'polypeptide(L)'
;MMQKVAILTIPSPSTAAIRDPGLRTDGSDLLLSMEFDHEGEIRSDSLRFVKQRAFRKRAESHCAARHVADSYDTVCEVEESDWIRELRSDSTPRWRDYWVMRHFIIYVDSFGCLEVIAESVVLEATFRSST
;
A
#
# COMPACT_ATOMS: atom_id res chain seq x y z
N MET A 1 -20.47 -4.77 -3.24
CA MET A 1 -19.11 -5.01 -3.79
C MET A 1 -18.25 -3.86 -3.31
N MET A 2 -17.00 -4.08 -2.92
CA MET A 2 -16.15 -3.02 -2.38
C MET A 2 -15.76 -2.08 -3.52
N GLN A 3 -16.23 -0.83 -3.49
CA GLN A 3 -15.96 0.14 -4.55
C GLN A 3 -14.54 0.69 -4.39
N LYS A 4 -13.78 0.65 -5.49
CA LYS A 4 -12.36 1.04 -5.53
C LYS A 4 -12.16 2.15 -6.57
N VAL A 5 -11.41 3.17 -6.20
CA VAL A 5 -10.98 4.24 -7.11
C VAL A 5 -9.46 4.17 -7.23
N ALA A 6 -8.94 4.00 -8.44
CA ALA A 6 -7.50 3.96 -8.69
C ALA A 6 -6.84 5.31 -8.34
N ILE A 7 -5.72 5.26 -7.61
CA ILE A 7 -4.96 6.44 -7.17
C ILE A 7 -3.66 6.54 -7.94
N LEU A 8 -2.88 5.47 -7.97
CA LEU A 8 -1.61 5.39 -8.70
C LEU A 8 -1.24 3.93 -8.97
N THR A 9 -0.44 3.72 -10.00
CA THR A 9 0.10 2.42 -10.40
C THR A 9 1.62 2.44 -10.21
N ILE A 10 2.21 1.34 -9.73
CA ILE A 10 3.66 1.24 -9.61
C ILE A 10 4.30 1.24 -11.02
N PRO A 11 5.47 1.88 -11.23
CA PRO A 11 6.00 2.06 -12.59
C PRO A 11 6.44 0.77 -13.26
N SER A 12 6.99 -0.15 -12.48
CA SER A 12 7.41 -1.47 -12.93
C SER A 12 6.46 -2.52 -12.38
N PRO A 13 6.03 -3.52 -13.20
CA PRO A 13 5.20 -4.62 -12.73
C PRO A 13 5.87 -5.34 -11.57
N SER A 14 5.12 -5.72 -10.54
CA SER A 14 5.70 -6.37 -9.37
C SER A 14 6.31 -7.75 -9.68
N THR A 15 5.85 -8.40 -10.74
CA THR A 15 6.44 -9.64 -11.29
C THR A 15 7.88 -9.48 -11.77
N ALA A 16 8.32 -8.25 -12.03
CA ALA A 16 9.71 -7.94 -12.42
C ALA A 16 10.61 -7.64 -11.21
N ALA A 17 10.08 -7.68 -9.99
CA ALA A 17 10.89 -7.45 -8.80
C ALA A 17 11.96 -8.54 -8.66
N ILE A 18 13.21 -8.13 -8.42
CA ILE A 18 14.35 -9.05 -8.29
C ILE A 18 14.50 -9.62 -6.88
N ARG A 19 13.69 -9.13 -5.95
CA ARG A 19 13.60 -9.57 -4.54
C ARG A 19 12.17 -9.45 -4.06
N ASP A 20 11.86 -10.19 -2.99
CA ASP A 20 10.56 -10.10 -2.32
C ASP A 20 10.28 -8.65 -1.87
N PRO A 21 9.04 -8.14 -2.08
CA PRO A 21 8.67 -6.82 -1.62
C PRO A 21 8.82 -6.67 -0.10
N GLY A 22 9.48 -5.59 0.32
CA GLY A 22 9.72 -5.28 1.72
C GLY A 22 8.65 -4.37 2.31
N LEU A 23 8.15 -4.70 3.51
CA LEU A 23 7.24 -3.84 4.27
C LEU A 23 7.92 -3.37 5.56
N ARG A 24 8.01 -2.06 5.77
CA ARG A 24 8.58 -1.49 7.00
C ARG A 24 7.82 -0.25 7.47
N THR A 25 7.86 0.00 8.77
CA THR A 25 7.41 1.27 9.34
C THR A 25 8.58 2.25 9.44
N ASP A 26 8.32 3.53 9.16
CA ASP A 26 9.28 4.63 9.27
C ASP A 26 8.59 5.79 9.99
N GLY A 27 8.80 5.90 11.30
CA GLY A 27 8.04 6.81 12.14
C GLY A 27 6.54 6.53 12.08
N SER A 28 5.77 7.51 11.59
CA SER A 28 4.33 7.38 11.40
C SER A 28 3.92 6.77 10.07
N ASP A 29 4.87 6.43 9.20
CA ASP A 29 4.58 6.04 7.82
C ASP A 29 4.78 4.53 7.62
N LEU A 30 4.12 3.99 6.60
CA LEU A 30 4.33 2.61 6.15
C LEU A 30 4.96 2.64 4.76
N LEU A 31 6.06 1.93 4.57
CA LEU A 31 6.75 1.82 3.29
C LEU A 31 6.63 0.39 2.77
N LEU A 32 6.10 0.26 1.56
CA LEU A 32 6.18 -0.94 0.74
C LEU A 32 7.20 -0.70 -0.38
N SER A 33 8.36 -1.35 -0.31
CA SER A 33 9.47 -1.17 -1.24
C SER A 33 9.68 -2.39 -2.12
N MET A 34 9.94 -2.15 -3.41
CA MET A 34 10.33 -3.15 -4.38
C MET A 34 11.67 -2.77 -5.01
N GLU A 35 12.46 -3.76 -5.39
CA GLU A 35 13.73 -3.58 -6.09
C GLU A 35 13.62 -4.20 -7.47
N PHE A 36 14.12 -3.48 -8.47
CA PHE A 36 14.08 -3.86 -9.87
C PHE A 36 15.49 -3.74 -10.46
N ASP A 37 15.82 -4.63 -11.40
CA ASP A 37 16.99 -4.45 -12.25
C ASP A 37 16.61 -3.55 -13.44
N HIS A 38 17.39 -2.49 -13.64
CA HIS A 38 17.27 -1.59 -14.76
C HIS A 38 18.65 -1.44 -15.41
N GLU A 39 18.88 -2.20 -16.48
CA GLU A 39 20.13 -2.17 -17.26
C GLU A 39 21.40 -2.45 -16.40
N GLY A 40 21.29 -3.28 -15.36
CA GLY A 40 22.39 -3.62 -14.46
C GLY A 40 22.48 -2.73 -13.22
N GLU A 41 21.63 -1.72 -13.09
CA GLU A 41 21.48 -0.90 -11.88
C GLU A 41 20.25 -1.31 -11.07
N ILE A 42 20.39 -1.35 -9.74
CA ILE A 42 19.27 -1.64 -8.84
C ILE A 42 18.49 -0.35 -8.58
N ARG A 43 17.27 -0.28 -9.11
CA ARG A 43 16.30 0.77 -8.77
C ARG A 43 15.39 0.28 -7.65
N SER A 44 15.16 1.13 -6.64
CA SER A 44 14.15 0.85 -5.62
C SER A 44 12.99 1.82 -5.74
N ASP A 45 11.79 1.27 -5.97
CA ASP A 45 10.54 2.03 -5.94
C ASP A 45 9.82 1.71 -4.62
N SER A 46 9.28 2.73 -3.97
CA SER A 46 8.60 2.61 -2.68
C SER A 46 7.27 3.33 -2.68
N LEU A 47 6.23 2.66 -2.20
CA LEU A 47 4.97 3.29 -1.83
C LEU A 47 5.06 3.70 -0.37
N ARG A 48 4.98 5.02 -0.10
CA ARG A 48 4.91 5.58 1.25
C ARG A 48 3.47 5.95 1.57
N PHE A 49 2.90 5.27 2.56
CA PHE A 49 1.61 5.62 3.16
C PHE A 49 1.85 6.53 4.36
N VAL A 50 1.49 7.80 4.21
CA VAL A 50 1.80 8.87 5.16
C VAL A 50 0.85 8.82 6.35
N LYS A 51 1.39 8.90 7.57
CA LYS A 51 0.63 8.85 8.83
C LYS A 51 -0.32 7.66 8.91
N GLN A 52 0.22 6.47 8.65
CA GLN A 52 -0.51 5.21 8.76
C GLN A 52 -1.09 5.04 10.18
N ARG A 53 -2.31 4.51 10.27
CA ARG A 53 -3.02 4.25 11.53
C ARG A 53 -3.20 2.77 11.80
N ALA A 54 -3.45 2.02 10.75
CA ALA A 54 -3.57 0.59 10.78
C ALA A 54 -3.21 0.04 9.40
N PHE A 55 -2.64 -1.15 9.36
CA PHE A 55 -2.49 -1.90 8.13
C PHE A 55 -2.74 -3.38 8.39
N ARG A 56 -3.17 -4.10 7.36
CA ARG A 56 -3.29 -5.56 7.37
C ARG A 56 -2.74 -6.13 6.09
N LYS A 57 -1.99 -7.22 6.23
CA LYS A 57 -1.38 -7.95 5.12
C LYS A 57 -2.00 -9.32 5.00
N ARG A 58 -2.35 -9.70 3.78
CA ARG A 58 -2.87 -11.01 3.42
C ARG A 58 -1.91 -11.65 2.44
N ALA A 59 -1.43 -12.86 2.76
CA ALA A 59 -0.64 -13.63 1.80
C ALA A 59 -1.46 -13.96 0.55
N GLU A 60 -0.78 -14.06 -0.59
CA GLU A 60 -1.38 -14.34 -1.90
C GLU A 60 -2.31 -15.56 -1.88
N SER A 61 -1.90 -16.67 -1.25
CA SER A 61 -2.68 -17.90 -1.10
C SER A 61 -4.03 -17.73 -0.38
N HIS A 62 -4.24 -16.60 0.29
CA HIS A 62 -5.48 -16.28 1.00
C HIS A 62 -6.28 -15.15 0.33
N CYS A 63 -5.82 -14.63 -0.82
CA CYS A 63 -6.49 -13.55 -1.53
C CYS A 63 -7.63 -14.09 -2.42
N ALA A 64 -8.86 -13.72 -2.07
CA ALA A 64 -10.00 -13.87 -2.99
C ALA A 64 -9.92 -12.87 -4.16
N ALA A 65 -10.60 -13.16 -5.27
CA ALA A 65 -10.62 -12.33 -6.49
C ALA A 65 -10.88 -10.83 -6.25
N ARG A 66 -11.75 -10.49 -5.29
CA ARG A 66 -12.05 -9.09 -4.91
C ARG A 66 -10.85 -8.30 -4.38
N HIS A 67 -9.82 -8.97 -3.85
CA HIS A 67 -8.61 -8.31 -3.37
C HIS A 67 -7.63 -8.04 -4.51
N VAL A 68 -7.76 -8.75 -5.63
CA VAL A 68 -6.88 -8.64 -6.79
C VAL A 68 -7.47 -7.71 -7.85
N ALA A 69 -8.77 -7.85 -8.11
CA ALA A 69 -9.49 -7.04 -9.09
C ALA A 69 -9.26 -5.54 -8.85
N ASP A 70 -8.84 -4.85 -9.90
CA ASP A 70 -8.53 -3.41 -9.96
C ASP A 70 -7.31 -2.94 -9.15
N SER A 71 -6.76 -3.78 -8.26
CA SER A 71 -5.66 -3.41 -7.35
C SER A 71 -4.34 -4.15 -7.61
N TYR A 72 -4.24 -4.96 -8.67
CA TYR A 72 -2.96 -5.55 -9.08
C TYR A 72 -2.01 -4.45 -9.54
N ASP A 73 -0.87 -4.30 -8.88
CA ASP A 73 0.14 -3.24 -9.11
C ASP A 73 -0.41 -1.81 -9.02
N THR A 74 -1.63 -1.64 -8.53
CA THR A 74 -2.34 -0.37 -8.49
C THR A 74 -2.86 -0.14 -7.09
N VAL A 75 -2.48 1.00 -6.50
CA VAL A 75 -3.07 1.46 -5.26
C VAL A 75 -4.44 2.04 -5.57
N CYS A 76 -5.47 1.47 -4.96
CA CYS A 76 -6.82 2.01 -4.99
C CYS A 76 -7.20 2.56 -3.62
N GLU A 77 -8.06 3.56 -3.61
CA GLU A 77 -8.82 3.94 -2.42
C GLU A 77 -10.14 3.17 -2.38
N VAL A 78 -10.48 2.66 -1.21
CA VAL A 78 -11.73 1.98 -0.92
C VAL A 78 -12.75 2.99 -0.41
N GLU A 79 -13.79 3.21 -1.19
CA GLU A 79 -14.89 4.09 -0.80
C GLU A 79 -15.76 3.42 0.26
N GLU A 80 -16.41 4.24 1.10
CA GLU A 80 -17.34 3.77 2.14
C GLU A 80 -16.77 2.63 3.02
N SER A 81 -15.49 2.75 3.41
CA SER A 81 -14.79 1.72 4.17
C SER A 81 -15.39 1.46 5.56
N ASP A 82 -15.91 0.25 5.77
CA ASP A 82 -16.34 -0.22 7.09
C ASP A 82 -15.21 -0.21 8.12
N TRP A 83 -13.97 -0.44 7.67
CA TRP A 83 -12.81 -0.42 8.55
C TRP A 83 -12.52 0.99 9.08
N ILE A 84 -12.74 2.03 8.28
CA ILE A 84 -12.68 3.42 8.77
C ILE A 84 -13.79 3.68 9.78
N ARG A 85 -15.01 3.18 9.54
CA ARG A 85 -16.14 3.35 10.47
C ARG A 85 -15.84 2.70 11.83
N GLU A 86 -15.28 1.50 11.83
CA GLU A 86 -14.82 0.77 13.01
C GLU A 86 -13.75 1.57 13.77
N LEU A 87 -12.67 1.99 13.09
CA LEU A 87 -11.60 2.76 13.76
C LEU A 87 -12.12 4.09 14.33
N ARG A 88 -13.08 4.73 13.65
CA ARG A 88 -13.75 5.94 14.17
C ARG A 88 -14.63 5.62 15.38
N SER A 89 -15.33 4.49 15.40
CA SER A 89 -16.17 4.12 16.56
C SER A 89 -15.34 3.88 17.81
N ASP A 90 -14.16 3.29 17.64
CA ASP A 90 -13.24 2.95 18.74
C ASP A 90 -12.44 4.17 19.24
N SER A 91 -12.41 5.24 18.43
CA SER A 91 -11.73 6.48 18.78
C SER A 91 -12.55 7.30 19.79
N THR A 92 -11.85 7.87 20.78
CA THR A 92 -12.46 8.83 21.70
C THR A 92 -12.97 10.05 20.91
N PRO A 93 -14.04 10.73 21.37
CA PRO A 93 -14.64 11.86 20.64
C PRO A 93 -13.65 12.94 20.22
N ARG A 94 -12.61 13.18 21.04
CA ARG A 94 -11.54 14.15 20.76
C ARG A 94 -10.72 13.82 19.51
N TRP A 95 -10.51 12.54 19.22
CA TRP A 95 -9.63 12.10 18.12
C TRP A 95 -10.40 11.59 16.90
N ARG A 96 -11.71 11.36 17.05
CA ARG A 96 -12.59 10.78 16.03
C ARG A 96 -12.49 11.49 14.67
N ASP A 97 -12.46 12.82 14.68
CA ASP A 97 -12.47 13.65 13.46
C ASP A 97 -11.19 14.48 13.29
N TYR A 98 -10.23 14.30 14.19
CA TYR A 98 -8.96 15.03 14.14
C TYR A 98 -8.07 14.54 12.99
N TRP A 99 -8.19 13.27 12.60
CA TRP A 99 -7.34 12.65 11.60
C TRP A 99 -8.07 12.40 10.28
N VAL A 100 -7.40 12.73 9.18
CA VAL A 100 -7.79 12.26 7.85
C VAL A 100 -7.47 10.77 7.78
N MET A 101 -8.50 9.96 7.51
CA MET A 101 -8.38 8.51 7.35
C MET A 101 -8.96 8.13 6.00
N ARG A 102 -8.10 7.57 5.15
CA ARG A 102 -8.42 7.00 3.85
C ARG A 102 -7.99 5.55 3.82
N HIS A 103 -8.73 4.70 3.12
CA HIS A 103 -8.47 3.27 3.08
C HIS A 103 -7.87 2.93 1.73
N PHE A 104 -6.59 2.55 1.72
CA PHE A 104 -5.88 2.14 0.52
C PHE A 104 -5.76 0.62 0.45
N ILE A 105 -5.80 0.08 -0.77
CA ILE A 105 -5.57 -1.33 -1.07
C ILE A 105 -4.64 -1.48 -2.28
N ILE A 106 -3.69 -2.40 -2.20
CA ILE A 106 -2.85 -2.83 -3.32
C ILE A 106 -2.64 -4.35 -3.24
N TYR A 107 -2.63 -5.00 -4.39
CA TYR A 107 -2.15 -6.36 -4.57
C TYR A 107 -0.82 -6.34 -5.29
N VAL A 108 0.17 -7.01 -4.73
CA VAL A 108 1.53 -7.12 -5.29
C VAL A 108 1.86 -8.60 -5.46
N ASP A 109 2.40 -8.95 -6.62
CA ASP A 109 2.82 -10.32 -6.92
C ASP A 109 3.81 -10.85 -5.88
N SER A 110 3.67 -12.13 -5.54
CA SER A 110 4.52 -12.83 -4.56
C SER A 110 4.49 -12.27 -3.12
N PHE A 111 3.79 -11.15 -2.90
CA PHE A 111 3.58 -10.53 -1.60
C PHE A 111 2.14 -10.74 -1.11
N GLY A 112 1.16 -10.55 -1.99
CA GLY A 112 -0.28 -10.61 -1.73
C GLY A 112 -0.91 -9.23 -1.57
N CYS A 113 -1.99 -9.16 -0.79
CA CYS A 113 -2.80 -7.94 -0.61
C CYS A 113 -2.38 -7.17 0.64
N LEU A 114 -2.15 -5.87 0.49
CA LEU A 114 -1.94 -4.92 1.56
C LEU A 114 -3.11 -3.93 1.61
N GLU A 115 -3.69 -3.77 2.78
CA GLU A 115 -4.69 -2.74 3.06
C GLU A 115 -4.14 -1.81 4.15
N VAL A 116 -4.28 -0.50 3.96
CA VAL A 116 -3.69 0.52 4.83
C VAL A 116 -4.68 1.65 5.08
N ILE A 117 -4.87 2.02 6.34
CA ILE A 117 -5.54 3.26 6.73
C ILE A 117 -4.46 4.33 6.93
N ALA A 118 -4.45 5.36 6.09
CA ALA A 118 -3.45 6.42 6.10
C ALA A 118 -4.07 7.77 5.68
N GLU A 119 -3.29 8.85 5.81
CA GLU A 119 -3.70 10.19 5.36
C GLU A 119 -3.57 10.32 3.83
N SER A 120 -2.49 9.79 3.27
CA SER A 120 -2.21 9.79 1.83
C SER A 120 -1.25 8.67 1.45
N VAL A 121 -1.06 8.49 0.16
CA VAL A 121 -0.06 7.58 -0.43
C VAL A 121 0.71 8.33 -1.51
N VAL A 122 2.02 8.12 -1.55
CA VAL A 122 2.91 8.66 -2.58
C VAL A 122 3.86 7.59 -3.09
N LEU A 123 4.26 7.71 -4.34
CA LEU A 123 5.31 6.90 -4.94
C LEU A 123 6.64 7.62 -4.84
N GLU A 124 7.66 6.94 -4.33
CA GLU A 124 9.02 7.42 -4.20
C GLU A 124 9.96 6.49 -4.96
N ALA A 125 10.67 7.02 -5.95
CA ALA A 125 11.72 6.29 -6.66
C ALA A 125 13.09 6.72 -6.11
N THR A 126 13.89 5.76 -5.67
CA THR A 126 15.27 5.99 -5.25
C THR A 126 16.22 5.20 -6.15
N PHE A 127 17.20 5.89 -6.73
CA PHE A 127 18.29 5.26 -7.45
C PHE A 127 19.40 4.92 -6.46
N ARG A 128 19.79 3.65 -6.38
CA ARG A 128 21.01 3.26 -5.67
C ARG A 128 22.08 2.96 -6.70
N SER A 129 23.04 3.88 -6.83
CA SER A 129 24.26 3.62 -7.61
C SER A 129 25.09 2.56 -6.88
N SER A 130 25.42 1.48 -7.57
CA SER A 130 26.37 0.47 -7.08
C SER A 130 27.76 1.10 -6.97
N THR A 131 28.26 1.29 -5.74
CA THR A 131 29.66 1.69 -5.49
C THR A 131 30.59 0.49 -5.60
#